data_AF-A0A0V1P3F4-F1
#
_entry.id   AF-A0A0V1P3F4-F1
#
_cell.length_a   1.000
_cell.length_b   1.000
_cell.length_c   1.000
_cell.angle_alpha   90.00
_cell.angle_beta   90.00
_cell.angle_gamma   90.00
#
_symmetry.space_group_name_H-M   'P 1'
#
loop_
_entity.id
_entity.type
_entity.pdbx_description
1 polymer ?
#
loop_
_entity_poly.entity_id
_entity_poly.type
_entity_poly.pdbx_seq_one_letter_code
_entity_poly.pdbx_strand_id
1 'polypeptide(L)'
;MEQDLRGMFVSLEVEWKYESFFDRYFLLLTMKERNEQSTTLSDKCRQICERFLNNGNFEFGSTKIFFRTGQIALLEAERHMKLNKSVLLIQKCVRKITAGLQLSYYAFGFFDLAVVVWRARPSGGFFIVFLDLRLAQWRKQPLSGVQTVIRSRHRGLFDPGRGRQTSR
;
A
#
# COMPACT_ATOMS: atom_id res chain seq x y z
N MET A 1 -53.23 26.50 17.37
CA MET A 1 -52.27 25.73 18.21
C MET A 1 -51.04 25.25 17.44
N GLU A 2 -50.74 25.79 16.25
CA GLU A 2 -49.57 25.39 15.44
C GLU A 2 -48.51 26.50 15.29
N GLN A 3 -48.56 27.53 16.15
CA GLN A 3 -47.61 28.65 16.11
C GLN A 3 -46.63 28.68 17.30
N ASP A 4 -46.82 27.86 18.33
CA ASP A 4 -45.89 27.77 19.48
C ASP A 4 -44.62 26.95 19.18
N LEU A 5 -44.67 26.02 18.23
CA LEU A 5 -43.53 25.14 17.93
C LEU A 5 -42.41 25.83 17.13
N ARG A 6 -42.69 26.98 16.50
CA ARG A 6 -41.66 27.78 15.80
C ARG A 6 -40.92 28.75 16.71
N GLY A 7 -41.49 29.11 17.86
CA GLY A 7 -40.85 29.91 18.91
C GLY A 7 -39.95 29.08 19.85
N MET A 8 -40.15 27.77 19.90
CA MET A 8 -39.37 26.86 20.76
C MET A 8 -38.08 26.35 20.10
N PHE A 9 -37.96 26.51 18.77
CA PHE A 9 -36.71 26.29 18.01
C PHE A 9 -35.81 27.55 17.99
N VAL A 10 -36.10 28.52 18.86
CA VAL A 10 -35.23 29.68 19.10
C VAL A 10 -34.02 29.20 19.91
N SER A 11 -32.91 29.02 19.20
CA SER A 11 -31.55 29.02 19.75
C SER A 11 -31.21 27.91 20.76
N LEU A 12 -31.25 26.64 20.35
CA LEU A 12 -30.42 25.63 21.02
C LEU A 12 -28.95 25.89 20.63
N GLU A 13 -28.34 26.84 21.33
CA GLU A 13 -26.90 27.08 21.29
C GLU A 13 -26.19 25.96 22.04
N VAL A 14 -25.16 25.39 21.42
CA VAL A 14 -24.38 24.34 22.06
C VAL A 14 -23.16 24.97 22.72
N GLU A 15 -23.11 24.89 24.04
CA GLU A 15 -21.98 25.37 24.84
C GLU A 15 -20.87 24.32 24.93
N TRP A 16 -19.62 24.75 24.80
CA TRP A 16 -18.44 23.92 25.02
C TRP A 16 -17.42 24.63 25.89
N LYS A 17 -16.84 23.92 26.87
CA LYS A 17 -15.67 24.43 27.61
C LYS A 17 -14.43 24.34 26.71
N TYR A 18 -13.54 25.31 26.81
CA TYR A 18 -12.30 25.33 26.02
C TYR A 18 -11.49 24.03 26.15
N GLU A 19 -11.38 23.47 27.35
CA GLU A 19 -10.64 22.22 27.59
C GLU A 19 -11.27 21.04 26.87
N SER A 20 -12.58 20.82 27.05
CA SER A 20 -13.32 19.73 26.40
C SER A 20 -13.33 19.85 24.88
N PHE A 21 -13.38 21.08 24.36
CA PHE A 21 -13.30 21.34 22.93
C PHE A 21 -11.92 20.99 22.40
N PHE A 22 -10.86 21.48 23.06
CA PHE A 22 -9.49 21.21 22.64
C PHE A 22 -9.15 19.72 22.69
N ASP A 23 -9.55 19.00 23.75
CA ASP A 23 -9.28 17.56 23.87
C ASP A 23 -9.94 16.74 22.74
N ARG A 24 -11.09 17.17 22.25
CA ARG A 24 -11.75 16.50 21.13
C ARG A 24 -11.14 16.87 19.77
N TYR A 25 -10.73 18.12 19.60
CA TYR A 25 -10.37 18.69 18.29
C TYR A 25 -8.88 18.98 18.10
N PHE A 26 -8.00 18.69 19.07
CA PHE A 26 -6.55 18.93 18.94
C PHE A 26 -5.94 18.27 17.70
N LEU A 27 -6.54 17.16 17.24
CA LEU A 27 -6.08 16.42 16.06
C LEU A 27 -6.22 17.22 14.77
N LEU A 28 -7.10 18.24 14.73
CA LEU A 28 -7.29 19.11 13.58
C LEU A 28 -6.12 20.08 13.40
N LEU A 29 -5.45 20.46 14.49
CA LEU A 29 -4.23 21.27 14.47
C LEU A 29 -3.02 20.49 13.93
N THR A 30 -2.01 21.24 13.52
CA THR A 30 -0.69 20.70 13.18
C THR A 30 0.12 20.46 14.46
N MET A 31 1.07 19.53 14.43
CA MET A 31 1.93 19.24 15.59
C MET A 31 2.65 20.48 16.14
N LYS A 32 3.07 21.39 15.24
CA LYS A 32 3.70 22.66 15.62
C LYS A 32 2.73 23.54 16.43
N GLU A 33 1.55 23.81 15.88
CA GLU A 33 0.48 24.61 16.50
C GLU A 33 0.04 24.03 17.85
N ARG A 34 0.02 22.70 17.97
CA ARG A 34 -0.31 22.03 19.23
C ARG A 34 0.74 22.30 20.31
N ASN A 35 2.03 22.20 19.95
CA ASN A 35 3.15 22.27 20.90
C ASN A 35 3.64 23.70 21.18
N GLU A 36 3.11 24.70 20.47
CA GLU A 36 3.39 26.11 20.77
C GLU A 36 2.90 26.45 22.18
N GLN A 37 3.85 26.74 23.08
CA GLN A 37 3.59 27.08 24.49
C GLN A 37 3.21 28.55 24.67
N SER A 38 3.54 29.40 23.70
CA SER A 38 3.27 30.84 23.74
C SER A 38 1.80 31.20 23.47
N THR A 39 0.97 30.24 23.02
CA THR A 39 -0.44 30.48 22.67
C THR A 39 -1.36 29.93 23.74
N THR A 40 -2.37 30.73 24.13
CA THR A 40 -3.35 30.31 25.13
C THR A 40 -4.28 29.24 24.57
N LEU A 41 -4.92 28.45 25.45
CA LEU A 41 -5.90 27.44 25.04
C LEU A 41 -7.04 28.04 24.21
N SER A 42 -7.51 29.23 24.59
CA SER A 42 -8.54 29.96 23.86
C SER A 42 -8.10 30.35 22.45
N ASP A 43 -6.83 30.73 22.26
CA ASP A 43 -6.30 31.09 20.93
C ASP A 43 -6.21 29.86 20.03
N LYS A 44 -5.79 28.72 20.58
CA LYS A 44 -5.78 27.44 19.85
C LYS A 44 -7.19 27.03 19.42
N CYS A 45 -8.17 27.18 20.30
CA CYS A 45 -9.57 26.89 19.98
C CYS A 45 -10.10 27.86 18.91
N ARG A 46 -9.77 29.14 19.01
CA ARG A 46 -10.10 30.16 18.01
C ARG A 46 -9.53 29.82 16.64
N GLN A 47 -8.26 29.44 16.58
CA GLN A 47 -7.59 29.04 15.35
C GLN A 47 -8.28 27.84 14.67
N ILE A 48 -8.73 26.85 15.45
CA ILE A 48 -9.52 25.72 14.92
C ILE A 48 -10.82 26.23 14.32
N CYS A 49 -11.57 27.05 15.05
CA CYS A 49 -12.84 27.58 14.57
C CYS A 49 -12.65 28.41 13.28
N GLU A 50 -11.70 29.35 13.24
CA GLU A 50 -11.45 30.20 12.07
C GLU A 50 -11.00 29.42 10.84
N ARG A 51 -10.32 28.28 11.03
CA ARG A 51 -9.86 27.44 9.92
C ARG A 51 -10.99 26.63 9.28
N PHE A 52 -11.95 26.15 10.06
CA PHE A 52 -12.95 25.18 9.61
C PHE A 52 -14.39 25.71 9.61
N LEU A 53 -14.66 26.82 10.28
CA LEU A 53 -15.98 27.44 10.39
C LEU A 53 -15.97 28.83 9.76
N ASN A 54 -17.05 29.17 9.07
CA ASN A 54 -17.24 30.52 8.52
C ASN A 54 -17.56 31.53 9.64
N ASN A 55 -17.00 32.73 9.52
CA ASN A 55 -16.85 33.78 10.55
C ASN A 55 -18.15 34.41 11.12
N GLY A 56 -19.33 33.83 10.90
CA GLY A 56 -20.62 34.45 11.23
C GLY A 56 -21.45 33.78 12.32
N ASN A 57 -21.11 32.55 12.71
CA ASN A 57 -22.07 31.68 13.42
C ASN A 57 -21.56 31.12 14.76
N PHE A 58 -20.40 31.57 15.28
CA PHE A 58 -19.89 31.16 16.59
C PHE A 58 -19.52 32.36 17.44
N GLU A 59 -19.68 32.24 18.76
CA GLU A 59 -19.37 33.29 19.73
C GLU A 59 -18.39 32.77 20.79
N PHE A 60 -17.37 33.56 21.11
CA PHE A 60 -16.37 33.23 22.13
C PHE A 60 -16.67 33.96 23.43
N GLY A 61 -16.93 33.22 24.51
CA GLY A 61 -16.97 33.75 25.86
C GLY A 61 -15.61 33.67 26.56
N SER A 62 -15.56 34.11 27.82
CA SER A 62 -14.33 34.09 28.62
C SER A 62 -13.83 32.67 28.94
N THR A 63 -14.75 31.71 29.15
CA THR A 63 -14.42 30.33 29.57
C THR A 63 -15.01 29.24 28.67
N LYS A 64 -15.91 29.62 27.76
CA LYS A 64 -16.69 28.71 26.91
C LYS A 64 -16.86 29.28 25.51
N ILE A 65 -17.18 28.39 24.58
CA ILE A 65 -17.49 28.67 23.18
C ILE A 65 -18.96 28.33 22.96
N PHE A 66 -19.68 29.20 22.27
CA PHE A 66 -21.07 29.01 21.90
C PHE A 66 -21.16 28.77 20.39
N PHE A 67 -21.72 27.63 20.01
CA PHE A 67 -21.95 27.27 18.62
C PHE A 67 -23.42 27.43 18.26
N ARG A 68 -23.67 28.06 17.11
CA ARG A 68 -24.99 28.01 16.46
C ARG A 68 -25.18 26.65 15.78
N THR A 69 -26.43 26.29 15.52
CA THR A 69 -26.83 24.96 15.04
C THR A 69 -26.05 24.51 13.79
N GLY A 70 -25.58 23.26 13.79
CA GLY A 70 -24.98 22.60 12.61
C GLY A 70 -23.46 22.76 12.45
N GLN A 71 -22.81 23.68 13.17
CA GLN A 71 -21.35 23.89 13.06
C GLN A 71 -20.52 22.73 13.59
N ILE A 72 -20.95 22.14 14.71
CA ILE A 72 -20.26 21.00 15.32
C ILE A 72 -20.23 19.80 14.35
N ALA A 73 -21.29 19.63 13.54
CA ALA A 73 -21.33 18.58 12.53
C ALA A 73 -20.26 18.77 11.45
N LEU A 74 -19.99 20.02 11.05
CA LEU A 74 -18.89 20.33 10.11
C LEU A 74 -17.53 20.00 10.72
N LEU A 75 -17.29 20.38 11.98
CA LEU A 75 -16.05 20.04 12.69
C LEU A 75 -15.86 18.53 12.87
N GLU A 76 -16.93 17.81 13.21
CA GLU A 76 -16.87 16.34 13.34
C GLU A 76 -16.62 15.69 11.97
N ALA A 77 -17.20 16.20 10.88
CA ALA A 77 -16.92 15.70 9.54
C ALA A 77 -15.42 15.83 9.18
N GLU A 78 -14.80 16.98 9.43
CA GLU A 78 -13.37 17.19 9.20
C GLU A 78 -12.49 16.29 10.09
N ARG A 79 -12.86 16.15 11.37
CA ARG A 79 -12.20 15.21 12.29
C ARG A 79 -12.26 13.78 11.76
N HIS A 80 -13.42 13.34 11.30
CA HIS A 80 -13.58 12.02 10.67
C HIS A 80 -12.73 11.88 9.41
N MET A 81 -12.70 12.88 8.54
CA MET A 81 -11.86 12.84 7.34
C MET A 81 -10.37 12.69 7.66
N LYS A 82 -9.85 13.40 8.66
CA LYS A 82 -8.45 13.33 9.07
C LYS A 82 -8.10 11.97 9.68
N LEU A 83 -8.96 11.46 10.58
CA LEU A 83 -8.80 10.12 11.17
C LEU A 83 -8.83 9.02 10.11
N ASN A 84 -9.79 9.09 9.17
CA ASN A 84 -9.90 8.11 8.10
C ASN A 84 -8.65 8.08 7.23
N LYS A 85 -8.06 9.23 6.89
CA LYS A 85 -6.78 9.29 6.16
C LYS A 85 -5.67 8.56 6.92
N SER A 86 -5.52 8.83 8.22
CA SER A 86 -4.52 8.16 9.06
C SER A 86 -4.75 6.65 9.15
N VAL A 87 -5.98 6.22 9.38
CA VAL A 87 -6.35 4.80 9.44
C VAL A 87 -6.08 4.10 8.12
N LEU A 88 -6.40 4.71 6.98
CA LEU A 88 -6.09 4.15 5.67
C LEU A 88 -4.60 3.94 5.43
N LEU A 89 -3.74 4.87 5.90
CA LEU A 89 -2.28 4.72 5.82
C LEU A 89 -1.79 3.55 6.67
N ILE A 90 -2.28 3.44 7.91
CA ILE A 90 -1.95 2.33 8.81
C ILE A 90 -2.39 1.00 8.19
N GLN A 91 -3.63 0.93 7.71
CA GLN A 91 -4.17 -0.27 7.06
C GLN A 91 -3.34 -0.68 5.83
N LYS A 92 -2.92 0.27 4.99
CA LYS A 92 -2.03 0.00 3.85
C LYS A 92 -0.68 -0.56 4.30
N CYS A 93 -0.09 0.02 5.33
CA CYS A 93 1.18 -0.43 5.89
C CYS A 93 1.08 -1.86 6.44
N VAL A 94 0.06 -2.13 7.25
CA VAL A 94 -0.19 -3.46 7.84
C VAL A 94 -0.38 -4.50 6.76
N ARG A 95 -1.23 -4.25 5.75
CA ARG A 95 -1.44 -5.19 4.63
C ARG A 95 -0.15 -5.51 3.88
N LYS A 96 0.71 -4.49 3.65
CA LYS A 96 2.01 -4.68 3.02
C LYS A 96 2.95 -5.54 3.87
N ILE A 97 3.01 -5.27 5.18
CA ILE A 97 3.84 -6.04 6.12
C ILE A 97 3.37 -7.50 6.14
N THR A 98 2.06 -7.74 6.28
CA THR A 98 1.51 -9.11 6.28
C THR A 98 1.84 -9.88 5.00
N ALA A 99 1.67 -9.25 3.82
CA ALA A 99 2.02 -9.88 2.55
C ALA A 99 3.54 -10.17 2.43
N GLY A 100 4.39 -9.25 2.89
CA GLY A 100 5.85 -9.45 2.89
C GLY A 100 6.30 -10.57 3.83
N LEU A 101 5.69 -10.68 5.01
CA LEU A 101 5.98 -11.75 5.98
C LEU A 101 5.57 -13.12 5.44
N GLN A 102 4.42 -13.22 4.77
CA GLN A 102 4.02 -14.46 4.10
C GLN A 102 5.04 -14.89 3.06
N LEU A 103 5.48 -13.98 2.18
CA LEU A 103 6.49 -14.29 1.16
C LEU A 103 7.81 -14.76 1.78
N SER A 104 8.28 -14.08 2.84
CA SER A 104 9.49 -14.48 3.58
C SER A 104 9.36 -15.88 4.18
N TYR A 105 8.21 -16.20 4.78
CA TYR A 105 7.94 -17.51 5.36
C TYR A 105 7.95 -18.63 4.30
N TYR A 106 7.29 -18.43 3.15
CA TYR A 106 7.31 -19.40 2.05
C TYR A 106 8.69 -19.53 1.41
N ALA A 107 9.43 -18.43 1.26
CA ALA A 107 10.79 -18.45 0.71
C ALA A 107 11.76 -19.19 1.66
N PHE A 108 11.71 -18.91 2.96
CA PHE A 108 12.53 -19.60 3.96
C PHE A 108 12.16 -21.09 4.02
N GLY A 109 10.87 -21.44 4.04
CA GLY A 109 10.42 -22.83 4.00
C GLY A 109 10.83 -23.59 2.73
N PHE A 110 10.80 -22.93 1.56
CA PHE A 110 11.28 -23.52 0.31
C PHE A 110 12.80 -23.69 0.29
N PHE A 111 13.56 -22.70 0.75
CA PHE A 111 15.03 -22.81 0.86
C PHE A 111 15.45 -23.91 1.82
N ASP A 112 14.82 -24.00 2.99
CA ASP A 112 15.14 -25.02 3.98
C ASP A 112 14.80 -26.42 3.43
N LEU A 113 13.63 -26.60 2.80
CA LEU A 113 13.28 -27.84 2.12
C LEU A 113 14.26 -28.18 0.97
N ALA A 114 14.65 -27.19 0.17
CA ALA A 114 15.61 -27.38 -0.93
C ALA A 114 17.00 -27.76 -0.41
N VAL A 115 17.47 -27.14 0.68
CA VAL A 115 18.74 -27.48 1.35
C VAL A 115 18.67 -28.87 1.96
N VAL A 116 17.56 -29.24 2.61
CA VAL A 116 17.37 -30.58 3.16
C VAL A 116 17.33 -31.63 2.05
N VAL A 117 16.63 -31.39 0.93
CA VAL A 117 16.63 -32.27 -0.25
C VAL A 117 18.02 -32.36 -0.88
N TRP A 118 18.78 -31.26 -0.92
CA TRP A 118 20.17 -31.26 -1.39
C TRP A 118 21.10 -32.06 -0.47
N ARG A 119 20.91 -31.97 0.86
CA ARG A 119 21.69 -32.72 1.87
C ARG A 119 21.28 -34.18 2.02
N ALA A 120 20.03 -34.54 1.70
CA ALA A 120 19.49 -35.89 1.83
C ALA A 120 19.83 -36.82 0.63
N ARG A 121 20.72 -36.44 -0.28
CA ARG A 121 21.33 -37.34 -1.28
C ARG A 121 22.54 -38.04 -0.64
N PRO A 122 22.39 -39.28 -0.13
CA PRO A 122 23.46 -39.98 0.55
C PRO A 122 24.21 -40.82 -0.47
N SER A 123 25.47 -40.46 -0.75
CA SER A 123 26.38 -41.18 -1.67
C SER A 123 25.95 -41.14 -3.16
N GLY A 124 26.81 -41.02 -4.15
CA GLY A 124 28.26 -41.00 -4.25
C GLY A 124 28.58 -41.04 -5.75
N GLY A 125 29.75 -40.57 -6.17
CA GLY A 125 30.45 -41.12 -7.34
C GLY A 125 29.90 -40.89 -8.76
N PHE A 126 28.94 -40.02 -9.05
CA PHE A 126 28.44 -39.87 -10.44
C PHE A 126 29.01 -38.68 -11.25
N PHE A 127 29.59 -37.66 -10.61
CA PHE A 127 30.09 -36.47 -11.35
C PHE A 127 31.59 -36.45 -11.64
N ILE A 128 32.39 -37.35 -11.04
CA ILE A 128 33.82 -37.47 -11.38
C ILE A 128 34.02 -38.31 -12.66
N VAL A 129 33.16 -39.29 -12.92
CA VAL A 129 33.33 -40.20 -14.08
C VAL A 129 32.98 -39.53 -15.42
N PHE A 130 32.13 -38.50 -15.41
CA PHE A 130 31.70 -37.85 -16.66
C PHE A 130 32.78 -36.92 -17.26
N LEU A 131 33.73 -36.44 -16.45
CA LEU A 131 34.86 -35.65 -16.96
C LEU A 131 36.05 -36.53 -17.39
N ASP A 132 36.12 -37.78 -16.95
CA ASP A 132 37.23 -38.71 -17.25
C ASP A 132 37.01 -39.51 -18.54
N LEU A 133 35.76 -39.80 -18.91
CA LEU A 133 35.46 -40.56 -20.14
C LEU A 133 35.85 -39.84 -21.44
N ARG A 134 36.12 -38.52 -21.41
CA ARG A 134 36.60 -37.77 -22.59
C ARG A 134 38.12 -37.83 -22.79
N LEU A 135 38.89 -38.28 -21.80
CA LEU A 135 40.37 -38.33 -21.88
C LEU A 135 40.91 -39.75 -22.11
N ALA A 136 40.16 -40.80 -21.72
CA ALA A 136 40.61 -42.18 -21.83
C ALA A 136 40.45 -42.81 -23.24
N GLN A 137 39.64 -42.23 -24.13
CA GLN A 137 39.41 -42.77 -25.48
C GLN A 137 40.49 -42.36 -26.51
N TRP A 138 41.51 -41.59 -26.08
CA TRP A 138 42.67 -41.18 -26.89
C TRP A 138 43.77 -42.26 -27.04
N ARG A 139 43.56 -43.50 -26.60
CA ARG A 139 44.46 -44.62 -26.90
C ARG A 139 43.68 -45.88 -27.32
N LYS A 140 43.54 -46.07 -28.63
CA LYS A 140 43.59 -47.32 -29.42
C LYS A 140 42.61 -47.28 -30.61
N GLN A 141 43.14 -46.96 -31.80
CA GLN A 141 42.50 -47.13 -33.11
C GLN A 141 42.65 -48.61 -33.57
N PRO A 142 41.86 -49.17 -34.53
CA PRO A 142 41.99 -48.85 -35.95
C PRO A 142 40.70 -48.90 -36.83
N LEU A 143 40.73 -48.06 -37.89
CA LEU A 143 40.25 -48.26 -39.27
C LEU A 143 39.00 -49.13 -39.54
N SER A 144 37.90 -48.46 -39.91
CA SER A 144 37.07 -48.70 -41.11
C SER A 144 35.84 -47.79 -40.96
N GLY A 145 35.76 -46.68 -41.67
CA GLY A 145 35.52 -46.69 -43.09
C GLY A 145 34.03 -46.39 -43.34
N VAL A 146 33.56 -45.20 -42.97
CA VAL A 146 32.40 -44.57 -43.62
C VAL A 146 32.65 -43.06 -43.68
N GLN A 147 32.63 -42.60 -44.90
CA GLN A 147 33.06 -41.31 -45.40
C GLN A 147 31.95 -40.29 -45.18
N THR A 148 32.24 -39.22 -44.44
CA THR A 148 31.48 -37.97 -44.52
C THR A 148 32.19 -37.05 -45.51
N VAL A 149 31.42 -36.11 -46.10
CA VAL A 149 31.77 -35.04 -47.05
C VAL A 149 31.24 -35.42 -48.44
N ILE A 150 30.20 -34.77 -48.96
CA ILE A 150 30.18 -33.42 -49.58
C ILE A 150 28.71 -32.90 -49.51
N ARG A 151 28.40 -31.80 -48.80
CA ARG A 151 28.34 -30.41 -49.28
C ARG A 151 27.44 -30.18 -50.51
N SER A 152 26.17 -29.81 -50.29
CA SER A 152 25.35 -29.11 -51.30
C SER A 152 24.32 -28.20 -50.62
N ARG A 153 24.70 -26.95 -50.30
CA ARG A 153 24.14 -25.74 -50.92
C ARG A 153 23.20 -26.00 -52.11
N HIS A 154 21.91 -25.74 -51.92
CA HIS A 154 21.03 -25.09 -52.90
C HIS A 154 20.00 -24.28 -52.10
N ARG A 155 20.20 -22.95 -52.01
CA ARG A 155 19.41 -21.93 -52.72
C ARG A 155 17.91 -22.10 -52.52
N GLY A 156 17.37 -21.22 -51.68
CA GLY A 156 15.94 -20.94 -51.66
C GLY A 156 15.46 -20.48 -53.03
N LEU A 157 14.24 -20.87 -53.35
CA LEU A 157 13.41 -20.27 -54.38
C LEU A 157 11.96 -20.69 -54.14
N PHE A 158 11.06 -19.73 -54.32
CA PHE A 158 9.60 -19.84 -54.47
C PHE A 158 8.71 -19.99 -53.23
N ASP A 159 8.21 -18.83 -52.79
CA ASP A 159 6.82 -18.60 -52.38
C ASP A 159 5.95 -18.50 -53.67
N PRO A 160 4.74 -19.08 -53.73
CA PRO A 160 3.57 -18.21 -53.64
C PRO A 160 2.35 -18.83 -52.93
N GLY A 161 1.77 -18.06 -52.01
CA GLY A 161 0.36 -17.64 -52.09
C GLY A 161 -0.73 -18.66 -51.73
N ARG A 162 -1.27 -18.54 -50.50
CA ARG A 162 -2.68 -18.89 -50.19
C ARG A 162 -3.32 -17.81 -49.32
N GLY A 163 -3.84 -16.78 -49.98
CA GLY A 163 -4.80 -15.84 -49.40
C GLY A 163 -6.21 -16.42 -49.51
N ARG A 164 -6.77 -16.80 -48.37
CA ARG A 164 -8.12 -17.31 -48.16
C ARG A 164 -9.11 -16.13 -48.20
N GLN A 165 -9.95 -16.04 -49.23
CA GLN A 165 -11.18 -15.24 -49.21
C GLN A 165 -12.33 -16.12 -48.68
N THR A 166 -13.04 -15.70 -47.63
CA THR A 166 -14.50 -15.78 -47.44
C THR A 166 -14.92 -15.04 -46.16
N SER A 167 -16.03 -14.30 -46.23
CA SER A 167 -16.90 -13.80 -45.14
C SER A 167 -16.48 -12.52 -44.42
N ARG A 168 -16.91 -11.36 -44.89
CA ARG A 168 -18.22 -10.71 -44.60
C ARG A 168 -18.31 -9.39 -45.33
#